data_AF-A0A1E1W941-F1
#
_entry.id   AF-A0A1E1W941-F1
#
_cell.length_a   1.000
_cell.length_b   1.000
_cell.length_c   1.000
_cell.angle_alpha   90.00
_cell.angle_beta   90.00
_cell.angle_gamma   90.00
#
_symmetry.space_group_name_H-M   'P 1'
#
loop_
_entity.id
_entity.type
_entity.pdbx_description
1 polymer ?
#
loop_
_entity_poly.entity_id
_entity_poly.type
_entity_poly.pdbx_seq_one_letter_code
_entity_poly.pdbx_strand_id
1 'polypeptide(L)'
;SFHKIMVHNWTGSSTSLFDTIAEYFSPTFIPVNYTSQGSISTFYTSSLGLVLKITKLDFMFPHQRNMFSVDILFNDKTSADCFENRITIEDTVTGVVSNRLNEKFELNLSDFCNDPEFLQKKIHFYKINLLSQFKILMLRMGRDTKALNLSNNNLSQVPVDILNFFIKGNLVAVNLSDNNLQSIQEIRVSSKIEKLWVEGNPLCADLD
;
A
#
# COMPACT_ATOMS: atom_id res chain seq x y z
N SER A 1 -15.27 8.73 9.85
CA SER A 1 -14.65 9.94 10.42
C SER A 1 -13.16 9.87 10.16
N PHE A 2 -12.52 11.01 9.90
CA PHE A 2 -11.08 11.12 9.69
C PHE A 2 -10.45 11.91 10.84
N HIS A 3 -9.35 11.39 11.35
CA HIS A 3 -8.52 12.01 12.38
C HIS A 3 -7.30 12.63 11.72
N LYS A 4 -6.95 13.86 12.10
CA LYS A 4 -5.74 14.52 11.61
C LYS A 4 -4.59 14.12 12.51
N ILE A 5 -3.54 13.56 11.91
CA ILE A 5 -2.27 13.27 12.57
C ILE A 5 -1.30 14.37 12.19
N MET A 6 -0.62 14.95 13.18
CA MET A 6 0.42 15.96 12.97
C MET A 6 1.71 15.46 13.61
N VAL A 7 2.71 15.24 12.77
CA VAL A 7 4.03 14.76 13.19
C VAL A 7 5.01 15.92 13.13
N HIS A 8 5.60 16.24 14.28
CA HIS A 8 6.53 17.34 14.42
C HIS A 8 7.97 16.90 14.15
N ASN A 9 8.72 17.77 13.49
CA ASN A 9 10.14 17.65 13.15
C ASN A 9 10.52 16.45 12.29
N TRP A 10 9.60 15.94 11.48
CA TRP A 10 9.92 14.90 10.49
C TRP A 10 10.73 15.48 9.32
N THR A 11 11.90 14.91 9.02
CA THR A 11 12.82 15.38 7.97
C THR A 11 12.95 14.45 6.77
N GLY A 12 12.36 13.25 6.84
CA GLY A 12 12.42 12.26 5.75
C GLY A 12 11.33 12.45 4.70
N SER A 13 11.27 11.54 3.74
CA SER A 13 10.15 11.43 2.78
C SER A 13 8.83 11.03 3.46
N SER A 14 7.72 11.25 2.77
CA SER A 14 6.39 10.78 3.21
C SER A 14 6.33 9.26 3.36
N THR A 15 6.88 8.51 2.40
CA THR A 15 6.94 7.04 2.47
C THR A 15 7.70 6.57 3.70
N SER A 16 8.87 7.17 3.98
CA SER A 16 9.64 6.83 5.19
C SER A 16 8.91 7.20 6.49
N LEU A 17 8.09 8.26 6.48
CA LEU A 17 7.26 8.61 7.63
C LEU A 17 6.23 7.51 7.91
N PHE A 18 5.51 7.11 6.87
CA PHE A 18 4.45 6.11 7.00
C PHE A 18 5.00 4.75 7.39
N ASP A 19 6.16 4.38 6.85
CA ASP A 19 6.88 3.17 7.24
C ASP A 19 7.30 3.20 8.71
N THR A 20 7.86 4.33 9.17
CA THR A 20 8.28 4.49 10.57
C THR A 20 7.09 4.38 11.52
N ILE A 21 5.95 5.02 11.18
CA ILE A 21 4.72 4.93 11.97
C ILE A 21 4.17 3.50 11.96
N ALA A 22 4.12 2.85 10.79
CA ALA A 22 3.59 1.50 10.64
C ALA A 22 4.45 0.47 11.39
N GLU A 23 5.77 0.62 11.38
CA GLU A 23 6.71 -0.23 12.13
C GLU A 23 6.52 -0.04 13.64
N TYR A 24 6.56 1.21 14.10
CA TYR A 24 6.54 1.54 15.52
C TYR A 24 5.21 1.18 16.20
N PHE A 25 4.09 1.57 15.59
CA PHE A 25 2.79 1.30 16.16
C PHE A 25 2.29 -0.10 15.75
N SER A 26 2.78 -0.67 14.65
CA SER A 26 2.28 -1.92 14.07
C SER A 26 0.81 -1.93 13.55
N PRO A 27 0.08 -0.83 13.30
CA PRO A 27 -1.11 -0.87 12.48
C PRO A 27 -0.75 -0.54 11.03
N THR A 28 -1.38 -1.24 10.11
CA THR A 28 -1.34 -0.87 8.71
C THR A 28 -2.43 0.17 8.44
N PHE A 29 -2.09 1.24 7.72
CA PHE A 29 -2.99 2.37 7.46
C PHE A 29 -2.70 3.00 6.10
N ILE A 30 -3.69 3.70 5.56
CA ILE A 30 -3.58 4.46 4.30
C ILE A 30 -3.78 5.94 4.63
N PRO A 31 -2.72 6.78 4.52
CA PRO A 31 -2.82 8.21 4.71
C PRO A 31 -3.63 8.89 3.61
N VAL A 32 -4.35 9.96 3.97
CA VAL A 32 -5.11 10.80 3.04
C VAL A 32 -4.68 12.26 3.22
N ASN A 33 -4.62 13.02 2.13
CA ASN A 33 -4.29 14.45 2.15
C ASN A 33 -2.97 14.74 2.89
N TYR A 34 -1.90 14.00 2.57
CA TYR A 34 -0.61 14.27 3.18
C TYR A 34 -0.06 15.61 2.71
N THR A 35 0.43 16.41 3.66
CA THR A 35 1.15 17.66 3.40
C THR A 35 2.31 17.79 4.36
N SER A 36 3.36 18.48 3.93
CA SER A 36 4.48 18.84 4.80
C SER A 36 4.75 20.33 4.64
N GLN A 37 4.68 21.08 5.75
CA GLN A 37 4.93 22.51 5.77
C GLN A 37 5.80 22.86 6.98
N GLY A 38 6.98 23.44 6.71
CA GLY A 38 7.95 23.73 7.75
C GLY A 38 8.40 22.46 8.47
N SER A 39 8.28 22.44 9.79
CA SER A 39 8.61 21.29 10.63
C SER A 39 7.44 20.34 10.89
N ILE A 40 6.26 20.56 10.29
CA ILE A 40 5.07 19.76 10.59
C ILE A 40 4.62 19.01 9.35
N SER A 41 4.60 17.68 9.46
CA SER A 41 4.00 16.78 8.48
C SER A 41 2.60 16.39 8.95
N THR A 42 1.59 16.54 8.11
CA THR A 42 0.20 16.22 8.47
C THR A 42 -0.43 15.27 7.47
N PHE A 43 -1.32 14.41 7.96
CA PHE A 43 -2.17 13.57 7.13
C PHE A 43 -3.44 13.19 7.89
N TYR A 44 -4.44 12.71 7.14
CA TYR A 44 -5.67 12.18 7.68
C TYR A 44 -5.67 10.66 7.65
N THR A 45 -6.28 10.05 8.66
CA THR A 45 -6.51 8.61 8.70
C THR A 45 -7.89 8.29 9.25
N SER A 46 -8.52 7.25 8.71
CA SER A 46 -9.72 6.63 9.29
C SER A 46 -9.39 5.40 10.14
N SER A 47 -8.10 5.07 10.32
CA SER A 47 -7.66 3.92 11.09
C SER A 47 -7.77 4.18 12.60
N LEU A 48 -8.87 3.74 13.20
CA LEU A 48 -9.05 3.78 14.65
C LEU A 48 -7.96 2.98 15.38
N GLY A 49 -7.47 1.89 14.78
CA GLY A 49 -6.39 1.08 15.33
C GLY A 49 -5.10 1.89 15.47
N LEU A 50 -4.77 2.74 14.49
CA LEU A 50 -3.61 3.64 14.58
C LEU A 50 -3.83 4.71 15.64
N VAL A 51 -4.97 5.38 15.61
CA VAL A 51 -5.31 6.45 16.57
C VAL A 51 -5.20 5.94 18.00
N LEU A 52 -5.83 4.80 18.31
CA LEU A 52 -5.80 4.21 19.66
C LEU A 52 -4.40 3.80 20.11
N LYS A 53 -3.54 3.36 19.20
CA LYS A 53 -2.16 2.99 19.55
C LYS A 53 -1.31 4.22 19.83
N ILE A 54 -1.45 5.29 19.03
CA ILE A 54 -0.78 6.55 19.30
C ILE A 54 -1.21 7.12 20.66
N THR A 55 -2.51 7.13 20.96
CA THR A 55 -3.00 7.70 22.23
C THR A 55 -2.61 6.90 23.47
N LYS A 56 -2.37 5.58 23.32
CA LYS A 56 -1.99 4.70 24.44
C LYS A 56 -0.49 4.74 24.74
N LEU A 57 0.32 5.03 23.74
CA LEU A 57 1.77 5.15 23.90
C LEU A 57 2.06 6.60 24.28
N ASP A 58 2.21 6.82 25.58
CA ASP A 58 2.51 8.11 26.17
C ASP A 58 3.91 8.57 25.72
N PHE A 59 3.97 9.19 24.52
CA PHE A 59 5.02 10.02 23.89
C PHE A 59 6.51 9.62 23.99
N MET A 60 6.88 8.42 24.45
CA MET A 60 8.28 7.99 24.46
C MET A 60 8.56 7.19 23.20
N PHE A 61 9.14 7.81 22.16
CA PHE A 61 9.72 7.16 20.98
C PHE A 61 11.19 6.82 21.26
N PRO A 62 11.54 5.62 21.76
CA PRO A 62 12.87 5.38 22.31
C PRO A 62 13.94 5.23 21.23
N HIS A 63 13.53 5.08 19.95
CA HIS A 63 14.40 4.65 18.85
C HIS A 63 14.45 5.62 17.66
N GLN A 64 13.69 6.71 17.69
CA GLN A 64 13.69 7.75 16.64
C GLN A 64 13.78 9.13 17.29
N ARG A 65 15.01 9.63 17.50
CA ARG A 65 15.27 10.95 18.14
C ARG A 65 14.60 12.12 17.42
N ASN A 66 14.20 11.97 16.16
CA ASN A 66 13.65 13.05 15.34
C ASN A 66 12.11 13.17 15.42
N MET A 67 11.42 12.19 15.98
CA MET A 67 9.96 12.20 16.11
C MET A 67 9.58 12.61 17.54
N PHE A 68 9.59 13.93 17.79
CA PHE A 68 9.50 14.47 19.15
C PHE A 68 8.07 14.55 19.69
N SER A 69 7.08 14.77 18.82
CA SER A 69 5.67 14.87 19.21
C SER A 69 4.75 14.46 18.06
N VAL A 70 3.65 13.80 18.41
CA VAL A 70 2.55 13.49 17.50
C VAL A 70 1.25 14.00 18.10
N ASP A 71 0.66 15.01 17.47
CA ASP A 71 -0.65 15.50 17.88
C ASP A 71 -1.76 14.86 17.04
N ILE A 72 -2.93 14.67 17.66
CA ILE A 72 -4.11 14.13 17.00
C ILE A 72 -5.29 15.09 17.17
N LEU A 73 -5.89 15.52 16.06
CA LEU A 73 -7.22 16.12 16.07
C LEU A 73 -8.26 15.04 15.77
N PHE A 74 -9.09 14.73 16.77
CA PHE A 74 -10.11 13.69 16.63
C PHE A 74 -11.29 14.19 15.81
N ASN A 75 -11.72 13.36 14.85
CA ASN A 75 -12.92 13.61 14.03
C ASN A 75 -12.90 14.98 13.32
N ASP A 76 -11.72 15.43 12.92
CA ASP A 76 -11.51 16.73 12.25
C ASP A 76 -12.25 16.84 10.91
N LYS A 77 -12.37 15.73 10.18
CA LYS A 77 -13.03 15.69 8.86
C LYS A 77 -13.93 14.48 8.67
N THR A 78 -14.93 14.65 7.82
CA THR A 78 -15.75 13.56 7.27
C THR A 78 -15.18 13.08 5.93
N SER A 79 -15.74 12.00 5.38
CA SER A 79 -15.38 11.56 4.03
C SER A 79 -15.78 12.58 2.96
N ALA A 80 -16.90 13.27 3.15
CA ALA A 80 -17.33 14.34 2.24
C ALA A 80 -16.32 15.51 2.24
N ASP A 81 -15.71 15.83 3.37
CA ASP A 81 -14.69 16.89 3.46
C ASP A 81 -13.35 16.47 2.81
N CYS A 82 -13.05 15.16 2.78
CA CYS A 82 -11.82 14.62 2.21
C CYS A 82 -11.93 14.33 0.70
N PHE A 83 -13.10 13.90 0.24
CA PHE A 83 -13.30 13.33 -1.10
C PHE A 83 -14.45 13.96 -1.89
N GLU A 84 -15.06 15.02 -1.38
CA GLU A 84 -16.22 15.73 -1.95
C GLU A 84 -17.49 14.87 -2.08
N ASN A 85 -17.44 13.61 -1.61
CA ASN A 85 -18.50 12.62 -1.68
C ASN A 85 -18.46 11.71 -0.44
N ARG A 86 -19.58 11.03 -0.15
CA ARG A 86 -19.66 10.04 0.94
C ARG A 86 -19.10 8.69 0.51
N ILE A 87 -17.83 8.66 0.11
CA ILE A 87 -17.10 7.45 -0.27
C ILE A 87 -16.05 7.09 0.78
N THR A 88 -15.76 5.80 0.93
CA THR A 88 -14.68 5.33 1.79
C THR A 88 -13.41 5.04 0.99
N ILE A 89 -12.28 4.85 1.70
CA ILE A 89 -11.05 4.34 1.09
C ILE A 89 -11.30 2.94 0.52
N GLU A 90 -12.08 2.10 1.21
CA GLU A 90 -12.43 0.76 0.75
C GLU A 90 -13.23 0.78 -0.55
N ASP A 91 -14.21 1.68 -0.69
CA ASP A 91 -14.97 1.84 -1.94
C ASP A 91 -14.06 2.24 -3.10
N THR A 92 -13.13 3.18 -2.85
CA THR A 92 -12.18 3.65 -3.86
C THR A 92 -11.22 2.54 -4.28
N VAL A 93 -10.59 1.84 -3.32
CA VAL A 93 -9.68 0.72 -3.62
C VAL A 93 -10.43 -0.41 -4.33
N THR A 94 -11.67 -0.70 -3.92
CA THR A 94 -12.52 -1.69 -4.60
C THR A 94 -12.80 -1.31 -6.05
N GLY A 95 -13.13 -0.03 -6.31
CA GLY A 95 -13.32 0.49 -7.66
C GLY A 95 -12.09 0.32 -8.52
N VAL A 96 -10.94 0.83 -8.05
CA VAL A 96 -9.65 0.76 -8.76
C VAL A 96 -9.26 -0.69 -9.10
N VAL A 97 -9.29 -1.59 -8.11
CA VAL A 97 -8.92 -3.00 -8.32
C VAL A 97 -9.88 -3.71 -9.27
N SER A 98 -11.19 -3.45 -9.15
CA SER A 98 -12.19 -4.09 -10.01
C SER A 98 -12.08 -3.61 -11.46
N ASN A 99 -11.79 -2.32 -11.68
CA ASN A 99 -11.58 -1.75 -13.01
C ASN A 99 -10.31 -2.26 -13.69
N ARG A 100 -9.35 -2.77 -12.90
CA ARG A 100 -8.08 -3.34 -13.36
C ARG A 100 -8.17 -4.83 -13.70
N LEU A 101 -9.32 -5.48 -13.51
CA LEU A 101 -9.57 -6.86 -13.94
C LEU A 101 -10.25 -6.86 -15.31
N ASN A 102 -9.63 -7.52 -16.31
CA ASN A 102 -10.20 -7.59 -17.66
C ASN A 102 -10.97 -8.90 -17.92
N GLU A 103 -11.62 -8.98 -19.09
CA GLU A 103 -12.40 -10.15 -19.53
C GLU A 103 -11.59 -11.44 -19.69
N LYS A 104 -10.25 -11.32 -19.84
CA LYS A 104 -9.33 -12.46 -19.90
C LYS A 104 -8.93 -12.95 -18.51
N PHE A 105 -9.54 -12.42 -17.46
CA PHE A 105 -9.22 -12.71 -16.05
C PHE A 105 -7.78 -12.34 -15.70
N GLU A 106 -7.26 -11.28 -16.32
CA GLU A 106 -5.99 -10.69 -15.97
C GLU A 106 -6.22 -9.49 -15.05
N LEU A 107 -5.66 -9.56 -13.85
CA LEU A 107 -5.68 -8.47 -12.88
C LEU A 107 -4.41 -7.63 -13.04
N ASN A 108 -4.58 -6.39 -13.52
CA ASN A 108 -3.46 -5.49 -13.76
C ASN A 108 -3.19 -4.55 -12.58
N LEU A 109 -2.30 -4.95 -11.68
CA LEU A 109 -1.79 -4.14 -10.58
C LEU A 109 -0.45 -3.48 -10.92
N SER A 110 -0.12 -3.31 -12.20
CA SER A 110 1.07 -2.54 -12.58
C SER A 110 0.96 -1.09 -12.10
N ASP A 111 2.04 -0.56 -11.54
CA ASP A 111 2.12 0.81 -11.01
C ASP A 111 0.91 1.20 -10.15
N PHE A 112 0.49 0.29 -9.26
CA PHE A 112 -0.79 0.40 -8.55
C PHE A 112 -0.84 1.61 -7.61
N CYS A 113 0.28 1.92 -6.98
CA CYS A 113 0.40 2.99 -5.99
C CYS A 113 0.19 4.38 -6.61
N ASN A 114 0.41 4.51 -7.92
CA ASN A 114 0.26 5.76 -8.68
C ASN A 114 -1.04 5.80 -9.50
N ASP A 115 -2.03 4.97 -9.18
CA ASP A 115 -3.32 5.00 -9.87
C ASP A 115 -3.92 6.43 -9.88
N PRO A 116 -4.40 6.94 -11.02
CA PRO A 116 -4.95 8.28 -11.14
C PRO A 116 -6.07 8.58 -10.13
N GLU A 117 -6.89 7.58 -9.77
CA GLU A 117 -7.98 7.77 -8.82
C GLU A 117 -7.45 8.02 -7.40
N PHE A 118 -6.34 7.37 -7.01
CA PHE A 118 -5.68 7.63 -5.73
C PHE A 118 -5.06 9.03 -5.71
N LEU A 119 -4.39 9.44 -6.79
CA LEU A 119 -3.79 10.77 -6.91
C LEU A 119 -4.86 11.87 -6.84
N GLN A 120 -5.95 11.73 -7.58
CA GLN A 120 -7.06 12.69 -7.60
C GLN A 120 -7.69 12.86 -6.21
N LYS A 121 -7.93 11.74 -5.50
CA LYS A 121 -8.51 11.74 -4.15
C LYS A 121 -7.48 11.96 -3.04
N LYS A 122 -6.22 12.22 -3.40
CA LYS A 122 -5.09 12.42 -2.47
C LYS A 122 -4.98 11.27 -1.45
N ILE A 123 -5.22 10.04 -1.90
CA ILE A 123 -5.02 8.80 -1.14
C ILE A 123 -3.57 8.37 -1.38
N HIS A 124 -2.79 8.28 -0.31
CA HIS A 124 -1.39 7.90 -0.40
C HIS A 124 -1.23 6.39 -0.22
N PHE A 125 -1.44 5.63 -1.30
CA PHE A 125 -1.20 4.19 -1.31
C PHE A 125 0.31 3.90 -1.46
N TYR A 126 1.10 4.09 -0.40
CA TYR A 126 2.57 4.15 -0.48
C TYR A 126 3.28 2.80 -0.67
N LYS A 127 2.57 1.68 -0.51
CA LYS A 127 3.07 0.31 -0.74
C LYS A 127 1.95 -0.57 -1.27
N ILE A 128 2.23 -1.38 -2.29
CA ILE A 128 1.22 -2.32 -2.82
C ILE A 128 0.78 -3.33 -1.77
N ASN A 129 1.65 -3.74 -0.83
CA ASN A 129 1.33 -4.67 0.25
C ASN A 129 0.14 -4.23 1.12
N LEU A 130 -0.20 -2.95 1.17
CA LEU A 130 -1.41 -2.45 1.85
C LEU A 130 -2.69 -3.06 1.27
N LEU A 131 -2.65 -3.54 0.02
CA LEU A 131 -3.78 -4.19 -0.63
C LEU A 131 -4.21 -5.47 0.11
N SER A 132 -3.28 -6.13 0.82
CA SER A 132 -3.58 -7.31 1.66
C SER A 132 -4.57 -7.04 2.80
N GLN A 133 -4.78 -5.76 3.17
CA GLN A 133 -5.78 -5.37 4.16
C GLN A 133 -7.21 -5.58 3.67
N PHE A 134 -7.44 -5.51 2.36
CA PHE A 134 -8.76 -5.64 1.75
C PHE A 134 -9.08 -7.12 1.48
N LYS A 135 -9.09 -7.93 2.55
CA LYS A 135 -9.14 -9.40 2.46
C LYS A 135 -10.30 -9.93 1.62
N ILE A 136 -11.50 -9.38 1.79
CA ILE A 136 -12.71 -9.82 1.06
C ILE A 136 -12.54 -9.54 -0.44
N LEU A 137 -12.11 -8.32 -0.79
CA LEU A 137 -11.80 -7.95 -2.17
C LEU A 137 -10.75 -8.88 -2.76
N MET A 138 -9.64 -9.09 -2.04
CA MET A 138 -8.52 -9.91 -2.53
C MET A 138 -8.86 -11.38 -2.64
N LEU A 139 -9.69 -11.94 -1.75
CA LEU A 139 -10.20 -13.31 -1.90
C LEU A 139 -11.08 -13.45 -3.15
N ARG A 140 -11.93 -12.46 -3.43
CA ARG A 140 -12.76 -12.44 -4.64
C ARG A 140 -11.90 -12.36 -5.89
N MET A 141 -10.98 -11.40 -5.94
CA MET A 141 -10.06 -11.24 -7.06
C MET A 141 -9.19 -12.48 -7.25
N GLY A 142 -8.65 -13.04 -6.18
CA GLY A 142 -7.78 -14.21 -6.22
C GLY A 142 -8.45 -15.49 -6.73
N ARG A 143 -9.76 -15.63 -6.53
CA ARG A 143 -10.54 -16.75 -7.10
C ARG A 143 -10.66 -16.64 -8.62
N ASP A 144 -10.93 -15.42 -9.11
CA ASP A 144 -11.33 -15.20 -10.50
C ASP A 144 -10.12 -14.94 -11.41
N THR A 145 -8.97 -14.51 -10.86
CA THR A 145 -7.77 -14.15 -11.61
C THR A 145 -6.99 -15.37 -12.13
N LYS A 146 -6.63 -15.34 -13.42
CA LYS A 146 -5.74 -16.31 -14.09
C LYS A 146 -4.34 -15.76 -14.34
N ALA A 147 -4.23 -14.46 -14.57
CA ALA A 147 -2.95 -13.77 -14.78
C ALA A 147 -2.87 -12.54 -13.87
N LEU A 148 -1.75 -12.37 -13.17
CA LEU A 148 -1.53 -11.26 -12.25
C LEU A 148 -0.36 -10.42 -12.74
N ASN A 149 -0.60 -9.14 -12.99
CA ASN A 149 0.48 -8.21 -13.33
C ASN A 149 0.84 -7.34 -12.11
N LEU A 150 2.09 -7.42 -11.67
CA LEU A 150 2.68 -6.67 -10.56
C LEU A 150 3.90 -5.84 -11.03
N SER A 151 4.04 -5.59 -12.32
CA SER A 151 5.19 -4.82 -12.84
C SER A 151 5.20 -3.37 -12.36
N ASN A 152 6.35 -2.71 -12.41
CA ASN A 152 6.48 -1.27 -12.11
C ASN A 152 5.98 -0.87 -10.70
N ASN A 153 6.13 -1.74 -9.70
CA ASN A 153 5.74 -1.44 -8.31
C ASN A 153 6.94 -1.20 -7.38
N ASN A 154 8.16 -1.11 -7.94
CA ASN A 154 9.42 -0.97 -7.20
C ASN A 154 9.59 -2.04 -6.10
N LEU A 155 9.19 -3.28 -6.42
CA LEU A 155 9.26 -4.40 -5.49
C LEU A 155 10.71 -4.83 -5.29
N SER A 156 11.19 -4.84 -4.05
CA SER A 156 12.46 -5.48 -3.68
C SER A 156 12.32 -6.96 -3.34
N GLN A 157 11.08 -7.44 -3.16
CA GLN A 157 10.75 -8.83 -2.92
C GLN A 157 9.33 -9.10 -3.42
N VAL A 158 9.05 -10.35 -3.78
CA VAL A 158 7.70 -10.76 -4.16
C VAL A 158 6.72 -10.57 -2.98
N PRO A 159 5.58 -9.88 -3.16
CA PRO A 159 4.66 -9.59 -2.07
C PRO A 159 3.82 -10.84 -1.72
N VAL A 160 4.39 -11.70 -0.87
CA VAL A 160 3.77 -12.98 -0.45
C VAL A 160 2.38 -12.78 0.14
N ASP A 161 2.18 -11.72 0.92
CA ASP A 161 0.87 -11.40 1.51
C ASP A 161 -0.22 -11.17 0.47
N ILE A 162 0.14 -10.67 -0.71
CA ILE A 162 -0.78 -10.53 -1.85
C ILE A 162 -0.92 -11.87 -2.57
N LEU A 163 0.19 -12.52 -2.91
CA LEU A 163 0.16 -13.79 -3.65
C LEU A 163 -0.63 -14.89 -2.93
N ASN A 164 -0.63 -14.89 -1.60
CA ASN A 164 -1.39 -15.85 -0.79
C ASN A 164 -2.88 -15.88 -1.10
N PHE A 165 -3.47 -14.76 -1.56
CA PHE A 165 -4.87 -14.72 -1.97
C PHE A 165 -5.17 -15.50 -3.26
N PHE A 166 -4.15 -15.78 -4.07
CA PHE A 166 -4.27 -16.40 -5.38
C PHE A 166 -3.89 -17.90 -5.38
N ILE A 167 -3.26 -18.41 -4.31
CA ILE A 167 -2.75 -19.80 -4.22
C ILE A 167 -3.85 -20.85 -4.46
N LYS A 168 -5.05 -20.58 -3.94
CA LYS A 168 -6.23 -21.45 -4.07
C LYS A 168 -7.00 -21.23 -5.39
N GLY A 169 -6.67 -20.18 -6.14
CA GLY A 169 -7.29 -19.85 -7.41
C GLY A 169 -6.64 -20.57 -8.60
N ASN A 170 -6.95 -20.07 -9.79
CA ASN A 170 -6.47 -20.57 -11.08
C ASN A 170 -5.33 -19.70 -11.66
N LEU A 171 -4.54 -19.08 -10.79
CA LEU A 171 -3.43 -18.24 -11.20
C LEU A 171 -2.35 -19.11 -11.89
N VAL A 172 -2.09 -18.83 -13.16
CA VAL A 172 -1.11 -19.55 -14.00
C VAL A 172 -0.03 -18.62 -14.56
N ALA A 173 -0.21 -17.30 -14.46
CA ALA A 173 0.73 -16.34 -15.01
C ALA A 173 0.97 -15.17 -14.03
N VAL A 174 2.23 -14.79 -13.84
CA VAL A 174 2.61 -13.64 -13.00
C VAL A 174 3.63 -12.79 -13.73
N ASN A 175 3.36 -11.49 -13.81
CA ASN A 175 4.33 -10.51 -14.31
C ASN A 175 4.95 -9.73 -13.15
N LEU A 176 6.28 -9.83 -13.00
CA LEU A 176 7.11 -9.11 -12.02
C LEU A 176 8.12 -8.18 -12.71
N SER A 177 7.94 -7.87 -14.00
CA SER A 177 8.88 -7.03 -14.77
C SER A 177 9.05 -5.64 -14.14
N ASP A 178 10.18 -4.99 -14.45
CA ASP A 178 10.43 -3.58 -14.10
C ASP A 178 10.24 -3.28 -12.61
N ASN A 179 10.75 -4.19 -11.76
CA ASN A 179 10.82 -4.03 -10.32
C ASN A 179 12.31 -3.93 -9.88
N ASN A 180 12.57 -4.04 -8.58
CA ASN A 180 13.91 -3.93 -8.01
C ASN A 180 14.37 -5.24 -7.36
N LEU A 181 14.01 -6.38 -7.98
CA LEU A 181 14.42 -7.71 -7.51
C LEU A 181 15.90 -7.94 -7.83
N GLN A 182 16.71 -8.13 -6.80
CA GLN A 182 18.16 -8.28 -6.84
C GLN A 182 18.61 -9.72 -7.07
N SER A 183 17.79 -10.72 -6.71
CA SER A 183 18.18 -12.12 -6.86
C SER A 183 17.01 -13.08 -7.09
N ILE A 184 17.30 -14.25 -7.66
CA ILE A 184 16.30 -15.34 -7.83
C ILE A 184 15.70 -15.79 -6.49
N GLN A 185 16.43 -15.64 -5.36
CA GLN A 185 15.92 -16.04 -4.04
C GLN A 185 14.70 -15.22 -3.60
N GLU A 186 14.55 -14.02 -4.15
CA GLU A 186 13.42 -13.12 -3.90
C GLU A 186 12.19 -13.49 -4.75
N ILE A 187 12.37 -14.33 -5.78
CA ILE A 187 11.31 -14.87 -6.63
C ILE A 187 10.82 -16.19 -6.03
N ARG A 188 9.83 -16.11 -5.14
CA ARG A 188 9.11 -17.29 -4.63
C ARG A 188 7.67 -17.28 -5.09
N VAL A 189 7.41 -17.96 -6.20
CA VAL A 189 6.07 -18.14 -6.77
C VAL A 189 5.60 -19.60 -6.68
N SER A 190 4.29 -19.82 -6.77
CA SER A 190 3.69 -21.16 -6.74
C SER A 190 4.18 -22.02 -7.92
N SER A 191 4.32 -23.34 -7.72
CA SER A 191 4.66 -24.28 -8.79
C SER A 191 3.59 -24.40 -9.88
N LYS A 192 2.39 -23.85 -9.66
CA LYS A 192 1.31 -23.76 -10.65
C LYS A 192 1.53 -22.68 -11.71
N ILE A 193 2.50 -21.78 -11.51
CA ILE A 193 2.77 -20.69 -12.45
C ILE A 193 3.47 -21.26 -13.69
N GLU A 194 2.81 -21.15 -14.83
CA GLU A 194 3.29 -21.58 -16.15
C GLU A 194 4.03 -20.46 -16.88
N LYS A 195 3.70 -19.20 -16.59
CA LYS A 195 4.31 -18.01 -17.20
C LYS A 195 4.77 -17.02 -16.15
N LEU A 196 6.04 -16.66 -16.21
CA LEU A 196 6.67 -15.70 -15.30
C LEU A 196 7.49 -14.70 -16.11
N TRP A 197 7.20 -13.42 -15.93
CA TRP A 197 7.96 -12.31 -16.50
C TRP A 197 8.77 -11.63 -15.39
N VAL A 198 10.05 -11.39 -15.64
CA VAL A 198 11.02 -10.82 -14.67
C VAL A 198 11.98 -9.85 -15.33
N GLU A 199 11.83 -9.57 -16.62
CA GLU A 199 12.64 -8.62 -17.37
C GLU A 199 12.65 -7.23 -16.72
N GLY A 200 13.74 -6.49 -16.89
CA GLY A 200 13.90 -5.15 -16.30
C GLY A 200 14.24 -5.13 -14.81
N ASN A 201 14.39 -6.30 -14.16
CA ASN A 201 14.89 -6.38 -12.78
C ASN A 201 16.43 -6.45 -12.72
N PRO A 202 17.07 -5.93 -11.67
CA PRO A 202 18.53 -6.05 -11.47
C PRO A 202 19.08 -7.49 -11.52
N LEU A 203 18.32 -8.48 -11.06
CA LEU A 203 18.72 -9.90 -11.15
C LEU A 203 18.96 -10.40 -12.58
N CYS A 204 18.45 -9.70 -13.59
CA CYS A 204 18.67 -10.05 -15.00
C CYS A 204 20.03 -9.57 -15.52
N ALA A 205 20.72 -8.66 -14.81
CA ALA A 205 22.01 -8.13 -15.26
C ALA A 205 23.13 -9.20 -15.33
N ASP A 206 23.00 -10.27 -14.54
CA ASP A 206 23.93 -11.40 -14.52
C ASP A 206 23.50 -12.57 -15.44
N LEU A 207 22.41 -12.40 -16.20
CA LEU A 207 21.84 -13.45 -17.06
C LEU A 207 22.14 -13.26 -18.56
N ASP A 208 22.81 -12.17 -18.94
CA ASP A 208 23.36 -11.92 -20.28
C ASP A 208 24.82 -12.40 -20.40
#